data_AF-A0A7X7LED5-F1
#
_entry.id   AF-A0A7X7LED5-F1
#
_cell.length_a   1.000
_cell.length_b   1.000
_cell.length_c   1.000
_cell.angle_alpha   90.00
_cell.angle_beta   90.00
_cell.angle_gamma   90.00
#
_symmetry.space_group_name_H-M   'P 1'
#
loop_
_entity.id
_entity.type
_entity.pdbx_description
1 polymer ?
#
loop_
_entity_poly.entity_id
_entity_poly.type
_entity_poly.pdbx_seq_one_letter_code
_entity_poly.pdbx_strand_id
1 'polypeptide(L)'
;MTTPRFDSLDQMAAATAGMLADAAAHAAFRLFRDRTFRRLAAFDSLDQGEQDRIFNELVVSWLVLVMLMLEAPDLGIDDDMRPYLGDVSKHIPKAHVGKLRELGIEDEHLRIWDKLIDMRYQEYARDRHGVRAAAMKIEAADKELGANDFAKIQLCVPVQAVAIGCHHHVCRGRTEGRDELFKLLVRSLGRFYVEIRVRFEGGRITLLTRVRVALNRFFRRLLRHRWK
;
A
#
# COMPACT_ATOMS: atom_id res chain seq x y z
N MET A 1 -23.34 0.53 -21.28
CA MET A 1 -22.84 -0.39 -20.23
C MET A 1 -23.97 -0.62 -19.25
N THR A 2 -24.40 -1.86 -19.10
CA THR A 2 -25.41 -2.27 -18.11
C THR A 2 -24.80 -2.19 -16.71
N THR A 3 -25.43 -1.43 -15.82
CA THR A 3 -25.02 -1.40 -14.40
C THR A 3 -25.17 -2.82 -13.85
N PRO A 4 -24.12 -3.42 -13.26
CA PRO A 4 -24.25 -4.72 -12.62
C PRO A 4 -25.31 -4.65 -11.53
N ARG A 5 -26.26 -5.58 -11.58
CA ARG A 5 -27.30 -5.70 -10.55
C ARG A 5 -26.73 -6.56 -9.44
N PHE A 6 -26.65 -6.01 -8.24
CA PHE A 6 -26.25 -6.73 -7.03
C PHE A 6 -27.48 -7.08 -6.21
N ASP A 7 -27.56 -8.32 -5.74
CA ASP A 7 -28.67 -8.81 -4.93
C ASP A 7 -28.43 -8.58 -3.43
N SER A 8 -27.19 -8.23 -3.03
CA SER A 8 -26.83 -7.90 -1.65
C SER A 8 -25.64 -6.94 -1.56
N LEU A 9 -25.48 -6.29 -0.39
CA LEU A 9 -24.29 -5.48 -0.09
C LEU A 9 -23.00 -6.30 -0.09
N ASP A 10 -23.08 -7.58 0.32
CA ASP A 10 -21.96 -8.51 0.32
C ASP A 10 -21.44 -8.79 -1.10
N GLN A 11 -22.35 -9.06 -2.05
CA GLN A 11 -21.99 -9.22 -3.47
C GLN A 11 -21.35 -7.96 -4.04
N MET A 12 -21.90 -6.79 -3.69
CA MET A 12 -21.34 -5.49 -4.11
C MET A 12 -19.94 -5.26 -3.50
N ALA A 13 -19.75 -5.64 -2.24
CA ALA A 13 -18.45 -5.55 -1.56
C ALA A 13 -17.42 -6.47 -2.20
N ALA A 14 -17.79 -7.72 -2.51
CA ALA A 14 -16.94 -8.68 -3.20
C ALA A 14 -16.54 -8.19 -4.61
N ALA A 15 -17.47 -7.64 -5.38
CA ALA A 15 -17.18 -7.08 -6.70
C ALA A 15 -16.24 -5.86 -6.60
N THR A 16 -16.48 -4.97 -5.65
CA THR A 16 -15.61 -3.82 -5.39
C THR A 16 -14.21 -4.27 -4.98
N ALA A 17 -14.11 -5.28 -4.11
CA ALA A 17 -12.84 -5.86 -3.69
C ALA A 17 -12.07 -6.47 -4.88
N GLY A 18 -12.75 -7.14 -5.80
CA GLY A 18 -12.15 -7.63 -7.05
C GLY A 18 -11.53 -6.52 -7.89
N MET A 19 -12.28 -5.43 -8.13
CA MET A 19 -11.77 -4.27 -8.88
C MET A 19 -10.53 -3.64 -8.22
N LEU A 20 -10.54 -3.55 -6.88
CA LEU A 20 -9.42 -3.01 -6.12
C LEU A 20 -8.20 -3.93 -6.12
N ALA A 21 -8.43 -5.24 -5.99
CA ALA A 21 -7.37 -6.25 -6.05
C ALA A 21 -6.68 -6.26 -7.42
N ASP A 22 -7.45 -6.15 -8.50
CA ASP A 22 -6.91 -6.03 -9.86
C ASP A 22 -6.12 -4.73 -10.04
N ALA A 23 -6.63 -3.60 -9.53
CA ALA A 23 -5.92 -2.33 -9.58
C ALA A 23 -4.59 -2.38 -8.82
N ALA A 24 -4.57 -3.03 -7.65
CA ALA A 24 -3.38 -3.27 -6.84
C ALA A 24 -2.36 -4.14 -7.56
N ALA A 25 -2.78 -5.31 -8.06
CA ALA A 25 -1.92 -6.23 -8.81
C ALA A 25 -1.34 -5.57 -10.07
N HIS A 26 -2.16 -4.83 -10.81
CA HIS A 26 -1.70 -4.09 -12.00
C HIS A 26 -0.67 -3.01 -11.64
N ALA A 27 -0.89 -2.26 -10.57
CA ALA A 27 0.06 -1.24 -10.12
C ALA A 27 1.40 -1.86 -9.66
N ALA A 28 1.36 -2.97 -8.93
CA ALA A 28 2.54 -3.74 -8.55
C ALA A 28 3.30 -4.26 -9.78
N PHE A 29 2.59 -4.83 -10.75
CA PHE A 29 3.18 -5.31 -12.00
C PHE A 29 3.87 -4.21 -12.80
N ARG A 30 3.27 -3.01 -12.88
CA ARG A 30 3.93 -1.86 -13.53
C ARG A 30 5.27 -1.51 -12.87
N LEU A 31 5.35 -1.54 -11.55
CA LEU A 31 6.61 -1.29 -10.84
C LEU A 31 7.61 -2.43 -11.05
N PHE A 32 7.15 -3.69 -10.99
CA PHE A 32 7.99 -4.86 -11.24
C PHE A 32 8.67 -4.83 -12.63
N ARG A 33 7.97 -4.29 -13.62
CA ARG A 33 8.46 -4.09 -15.00
C ARG A 33 9.30 -2.83 -15.18
N ASP A 34 9.32 -1.91 -14.22
CA ASP A 34 10.05 -0.66 -14.32
C ASP A 34 11.57 -0.90 -14.34
N ARG A 35 12.25 -0.30 -15.33
CA ARG A 35 13.70 -0.48 -15.50
C ARG A 35 14.51 0.05 -14.32
N THR A 36 14.06 1.15 -13.71
CA THR A 36 14.75 1.75 -12.56
C THR A 36 14.61 0.84 -11.34
N PHE A 37 13.41 0.33 -11.09
CA PHE A 37 13.17 -0.65 -10.03
C PHE A 37 14.02 -1.89 -10.20
N ARG A 38 13.99 -2.53 -11.38
CA ARG A 38 14.76 -3.74 -11.67
C ARG A 38 16.26 -3.53 -11.45
N ARG A 39 16.79 -2.39 -11.88
CA ARG A 39 18.20 -2.02 -11.65
C ARG A 39 18.50 -1.84 -10.16
N LEU A 40 17.67 -1.10 -9.43
CA LEU A 40 17.87 -0.82 -8.00
C LEU A 40 17.71 -2.08 -7.12
N ALA A 41 16.86 -3.01 -7.53
CA ALA A 41 16.67 -4.30 -6.89
C ALA A 41 17.65 -5.38 -7.39
N ALA A 42 18.59 -5.02 -8.27
CA ALA A 42 19.63 -5.90 -8.83
C ALA A 42 19.09 -7.16 -9.52
N PHE A 43 17.98 -7.04 -10.25
CA PHE A 43 17.29 -8.17 -10.89
C PHE A 43 18.20 -9.03 -11.80
N ASP A 44 19.17 -8.41 -12.46
CA ASP A 44 20.08 -9.11 -13.38
C ASP A 44 20.98 -10.14 -12.66
N SER A 45 21.11 -10.05 -11.33
CA SER A 45 21.84 -11.00 -10.50
C SER A 45 20.94 -11.97 -9.73
N LEU A 46 19.61 -11.93 -9.95
CA LEU A 46 18.65 -12.76 -9.24
C LEU A 46 18.15 -13.89 -10.12
N ASP A 47 18.04 -15.09 -9.55
CA ASP A 47 17.34 -16.19 -10.20
C ASP A 47 15.83 -15.89 -10.36
N GLN A 48 15.16 -16.71 -11.17
CA GLN A 48 13.73 -16.53 -11.43
C GLN A 48 12.89 -16.63 -10.16
N GLY A 49 13.22 -17.56 -9.25
CA GLY A 49 12.48 -17.76 -8.00
C GLY A 49 12.52 -16.53 -7.09
N GLU A 50 13.66 -15.85 -7.02
CA GLU A 50 13.79 -14.61 -6.26
C GLU A 50 13.10 -13.43 -6.94
N GLN A 51 13.10 -13.38 -8.28
CA GLN A 51 12.29 -12.41 -9.02
C GLN A 51 10.79 -12.60 -8.76
N ASP A 52 10.31 -13.84 -8.78
CA ASP A 52 8.91 -14.19 -8.51
C ASP A 52 8.53 -13.88 -7.06
N ARG A 53 9.42 -14.16 -6.11
CA ARG A 53 9.23 -13.75 -4.71
C ARG A 53 9.09 -12.24 -4.58
N ILE A 54 9.96 -11.46 -5.22
CA ILE A 54 9.86 -9.99 -5.20
C ILE A 54 8.53 -9.54 -5.81
N PHE A 55 8.08 -10.15 -6.91
CA PHE A 55 6.78 -9.86 -7.49
C PHE A 55 5.64 -10.09 -6.49
N ASN A 56 5.67 -11.22 -5.78
CA ASN A 56 4.66 -11.55 -4.77
C ASN A 56 4.64 -10.52 -3.62
N GLU A 57 5.82 -10.13 -3.11
CA GLU A 57 5.91 -9.10 -2.07
C GLU A 57 5.38 -7.74 -2.55
N LEU A 58 5.59 -7.38 -3.82
CA LEU A 58 5.01 -6.17 -4.40
C LEU A 58 3.48 -6.26 -4.47
N VAL A 59 2.93 -7.36 -5.01
CA VAL A 59 1.47 -7.51 -5.14
C VAL A 59 0.80 -7.44 -3.77
N VAL A 60 1.29 -8.21 -2.79
CA VAL A 60 0.73 -8.21 -1.43
C VAL A 60 0.82 -6.84 -0.78
N SER A 61 1.94 -6.13 -0.97
CA SER A 61 2.09 -4.79 -0.39
C SER A 61 1.05 -3.80 -0.95
N TRP A 62 0.71 -3.88 -2.24
CA TRP A 62 -0.34 -3.03 -2.82
C TRP A 62 -1.74 -3.42 -2.35
N LEU A 63 -2.03 -4.72 -2.18
CA LEU A 63 -3.30 -5.19 -1.63
C LEU A 63 -3.48 -4.70 -0.19
N VAL A 64 -2.45 -4.87 0.66
CA VAL A 64 -2.47 -4.43 2.05
C VAL A 64 -2.61 -2.91 2.15
N LEU A 65 -1.98 -2.14 1.25
CA LEU A 65 -2.17 -0.69 1.20
C LEU A 65 -3.63 -0.30 0.96
N VAL A 66 -4.35 -1.02 0.11
CA VAL A 66 -5.79 -0.79 -0.09
C VAL A 66 -6.55 -1.11 1.18
N MET A 67 -6.33 -2.28 1.79
CA MET A 67 -7.00 -2.69 3.03
C MET A 67 -6.82 -1.64 4.14
N LEU A 68 -5.58 -1.22 4.38
CA LEU A 68 -5.25 -0.21 5.40
C LEU A 68 -5.84 1.18 5.10
N MET A 69 -6.06 1.52 3.82
CA MET A 69 -6.74 2.75 3.43
C MET A 69 -8.23 2.69 3.74
N LEU A 70 -8.90 1.58 3.40
CA LEU A 70 -10.33 1.39 3.62
C LEU A 70 -10.68 1.41 5.12
N GLU A 71 -9.76 0.94 5.95
CA GLU A 71 -9.86 0.93 7.41
C GLU A 71 -9.36 2.21 8.07
N ALA A 72 -8.86 3.18 7.29
CA ALA A 72 -8.28 4.39 7.85
C ALA A 72 -9.39 5.27 8.48
N PRO A 73 -9.25 5.65 9.77
CA PRO A 73 -10.27 6.46 10.45
C PRO A 73 -10.39 7.85 9.82
N ASP A 74 -9.31 8.37 9.24
CA ASP A 74 -9.24 9.68 8.60
C ASP A 74 -9.73 9.68 7.15
N LEU A 75 -10.18 8.54 6.60
CA LEU A 75 -10.79 8.49 5.26
C LEU A 75 -12.06 9.35 5.24
N GLY A 76 -12.11 10.32 4.32
CA GLY A 76 -13.19 11.31 4.23
C GLY A 76 -14.47 10.78 3.59
N ILE A 77 -15.08 9.75 4.20
CA ILE A 77 -16.34 9.15 3.81
C ILE A 77 -17.39 9.29 4.93
N ASP A 78 -18.66 9.13 4.59
CA ASP A 78 -19.74 9.09 5.58
C ASP A 78 -19.59 7.88 6.51
N ASP A 79 -19.84 8.06 7.82
CA ASP A 79 -19.61 7.01 8.81
C ASP A 79 -20.45 5.75 8.56
N ASP A 80 -21.64 5.90 7.98
CA ASP A 80 -22.53 4.79 7.58
C ASP A 80 -21.91 3.89 6.50
N MET A 81 -20.93 4.38 5.75
CA MET A 81 -20.21 3.60 4.72
C MET A 81 -19.05 2.78 5.31
N ARG A 82 -18.65 3.02 6.56
CA ARG A 82 -17.51 2.30 7.18
C ARG A 82 -17.72 0.80 7.31
N PRO A 83 -18.90 0.29 7.73
CA PRO A 83 -19.14 -1.16 7.77
C PRO A 83 -18.97 -1.78 6.38
N TYR A 84 -19.53 -1.14 5.35
CA TYR A 84 -19.40 -1.59 3.96
C TYR A 84 -17.94 -1.63 3.51
N LEU A 85 -17.15 -0.58 3.76
CA LEU A 85 -15.72 -0.59 3.43
C LEU A 85 -14.92 -1.62 4.22
N GLY A 86 -15.31 -1.89 5.47
CA GLY A 86 -14.77 -2.98 6.26
C GLY A 86 -15.00 -4.34 5.59
N ASP A 87 -16.19 -4.56 5.04
CA ASP A 87 -16.49 -5.79 4.31
C ASP A 87 -15.78 -5.87 2.97
N VAL A 88 -15.61 -4.75 2.24
CA VAL A 88 -14.75 -4.68 1.06
C VAL A 88 -13.32 -5.09 1.42
N SER A 89 -12.74 -4.54 2.50
CA SER A 89 -11.38 -4.87 2.96
C SER A 89 -11.21 -6.38 3.20
N LYS A 90 -12.17 -7.01 3.90
CA LYS A 90 -12.17 -8.46 4.17
C LYS A 90 -12.25 -9.32 2.91
N HIS A 91 -12.86 -8.81 1.84
CA HIS A 91 -12.99 -9.54 0.58
C HIS A 91 -11.76 -9.44 -0.33
N ILE A 92 -10.87 -8.45 -0.14
CA ILE A 92 -9.69 -8.24 -1.00
C ILE A 92 -8.80 -9.48 -1.12
N PRO A 93 -8.41 -10.18 -0.03
CA PRO A 93 -7.57 -11.37 -0.13
C PRO A 93 -8.22 -12.47 -0.98
N LYS A 94 -9.48 -12.79 -0.68
CA LYS A 94 -10.25 -13.81 -1.41
C LYS A 94 -10.45 -13.45 -2.87
N ALA A 95 -10.67 -12.17 -3.17
CA ALA A 95 -10.82 -11.71 -4.54
C ALA A 95 -9.53 -11.91 -5.35
N HIS A 96 -8.37 -11.59 -4.77
CA HIS A 96 -7.09 -11.82 -5.42
C HIS A 96 -6.79 -13.32 -5.62
N VAL A 97 -6.97 -14.13 -4.57
CA VAL A 97 -6.74 -15.59 -4.64
C VAL A 97 -7.71 -16.26 -5.60
N GLY A 98 -8.97 -15.82 -5.62
CA GLY A 98 -9.97 -16.26 -6.61
C GLY A 98 -9.51 -15.97 -8.04
N LYS A 99 -8.91 -14.80 -8.28
CA LYS A 99 -8.37 -14.46 -9.61
C LYS A 99 -7.20 -15.34 -10.01
N LEU A 100 -6.30 -15.65 -9.09
CA LEU A 100 -5.21 -16.59 -9.34
C LEU A 100 -5.73 -17.99 -9.67
N ARG A 101 -6.80 -18.44 -9.00
CA ARG A 101 -7.49 -19.70 -9.32
C ARG A 101 -8.05 -19.70 -10.74
N GLU A 102 -8.72 -18.62 -11.15
CA GLU A 102 -9.23 -18.47 -12.52
C GLU A 102 -8.13 -18.52 -13.58
N LEU A 103 -6.91 -18.09 -13.24
CA LEU A 103 -5.73 -18.17 -14.10
C LEU A 103 -5.08 -19.56 -14.12
N GLY A 104 -5.62 -20.53 -13.38
CA GLY A 104 -5.14 -21.92 -13.35
C GLY A 104 -4.02 -22.19 -12.35
N ILE A 105 -3.79 -21.31 -11.37
CA ILE A 105 -2.83 -21.57 -10.29
C ILE A 105 -3.35 -22.69 -9.38
N GLU A 106 -2.49 -23.66 -9.10
CA GLU A 106 -2.82 -24.83 -8.29
C GLU A 106 -3.16 -24.46 -6.83
N ASP A 107 -4.10 -25.21 -6.23
CA ASP A 107 -4.63 -24.93 -4.89
C ASP A 107 -3.55 -24.90 -3.80
N GLU A 108 -2.47 -25.66 -3.94
CA GLU A 108 -1.34 -25.63 -3.00
C GLU A 108 -0.66 -24.26 -2.95
N HIS A 109 -0.52 -23.59 -4.09
CA HIS A 109 0.06 -22.25 -4.17
C HIS A 109 -0.95 -21.19 -3.70
N LEU A 110 -2.24 -21.38 -3.94
CA LEU A 110 -3.29 -20.47 -3.48
C LEU A 110 -3.33 -20.36 -1.95
N ARG A 111 -3.14 -21.46 -1.22
CA ARG A 111 -3.08 -21.45 0.26
C ARG A 111 -1.90 -20.64 0.78
N ILE A 112 -0.78 -20.62 0.05
CA ILE A 112 0.40 -19.84 0.40
C ILE A 112 0.08 -18.34 0.26
N TRP A 113 -0.69 -17.94 -0.76
CA TRP A 113 -1.10 -16.55 -0.95
C TRP A 113 -1.99 -16.03 0.18
N ASP A 114 -3.02 -16.79 0.59
CA ASP A 114 -3.88 -16.39 1.71
C ASP A 114 -3.06 -16.12 2.97
N LYS A 115 -2.14 -17.04 3.29
CA LYS A 115 -1.25 -16.91 4.44
C LYS A 115 -0.30 -15.70 4.30
N LEU A 116 0.27 -15.49 3.11
CA LEU A 116 1.19 -14.38 2.86
C LEU A 116 0.49 -13.03 3.03
N ILE A 117 -0.72 -12.88 2.48
CA ILE A 117 -1.50 -11.65 2.58
C ILE A 117 -1.83 -11.34 4.05
N ASP A 118 -2.33 -12.33 4.81
CA ASP A 118 -2.61 -12.13 6.23
C ASP A 118 -1.34 -11.78 7.02
N MET A 119 -0.25 -12.52 6.83
CA MET A 119 1.02 -12.24 7.50
C MET A 119 1.51 -10.80 7.25
N ARG A 120 1.49 -10.34 6.00
CA ARG A 120 1.90 -8.98 5.63
C ARG A 120 0.94 -7.92 6.17
N TYR A 121 -0.36 -8.19 6.16
CA TYR A 121 -1.36 -7.29 6.75
C TYR A 121 -1.10 -7.11 8.25
N GLN A 122 -0.94 -8.19 9.02
CA GLN A 122 -0.69 -8.13 10.46
C GLN A 122 0.62 -7.39 10.77
N GLU A 123 1.67 -7.66 10.00
CA GLU A 123 2.97 -7.02 10.12
C GLU A 123 2.85 -5.50 9.91
N TYR A 124 2.32 -5.07 8.76
CA TYR A 124 2.27 -3.65 8.40
C TYR A 124 1.26 -2.88 9.27
N ALA A 125 0.17 -3.53 9.69
CA ALA A 125 -0.82 -2.93 10.59
C ALA A 125 -0.24 -2.64 11.97
N ARG A 126 0.61 -3.54 12.50
CA ARG A 126 1.29 -3.38 13.79
C ARG A 126 2.28 -2.23 13.78
N ASP A 127 3.01 -2.06 12.68
CA ASP A 127 4.05 -1.05 12.55
C ASP A 127 3.50 0.39 12.48
N ARG A 128 2.20 0.58 12.20
CA ARG A 128 1.57 1.90 12.07
C ARG A 128 1.83 2.83 13.27
N HIS A 129 1.80 2.30 14.50
CA HIS A 129 2.05 3.11 15.69
C HIS A 129 3.51 3.58 15.78
N GLY A 130 4.46 2.68 15.49
CA GLY A 130 5.88 3.01 15.46
C GLY A 130 6.22 4.02 14.36
N VAL A 131 5.64 3.81 13.16
CA VAL A 131 5.78 4.71 12.01
C VAL A 131 5.23 6.10 12.33
N ARG A 132 4.03 6.18 12.91
CA ARG A 132 3.44 7.45 13.33
C ARG A 132 4.31 8.17 14.35
N ALA A 133 4.78 7.46 15.37
CA ALA A 133 5.64 8.03 16.41
C ALA A 133 6.97 8.54 15.84
N ALA A 134 7.59 7.78 14.92
CA ALA A 134 8.81 8.21 14.23
C ALA A 134 8.58 9.46 13.37
N ALA A 135 7.49 9.49 12.59
CA ALA A 135 7.12 10.64 11.78
C ALA A 135 6.86 11.90 12.65
N MET A 136 6.21 11.74 13.80
CA MET A 136 6.01 12.83 14.77
C MET A 136 7.34 13.36 15.32
N LYS A 137 8.26 12.48 15.72
CA LYS A 137 9.58 12.89 16.22
C LYS A 137 10.36 13.68 15.16
N ILE A 138 10.34 13.22 13.91
CA ILE A 138 11.02 13.90 12.79
C ILE A 138 10.40 15.28 12.54
N GLU A 139 9.08 15.39 12.49
CA GLU A 139 8.43 16.69 12.24
C GLU A 139 8.57 17.66 13.42
N ALA A 140 8.61 17.15 14.66
CA ALA A 140 8.77 17.95 15.87
C ALA A 140 10.20 18.50 16.04
N ALA A 141 11.20 17.93 15.35
CA ALA A 141 12.58 18.39 15.44
C ALA A 141 12.78 19.81 14.87
N ASP A 142 11.96 20.20 13.88
CA ASP A 142 12.07 21.49 13.19
C ASP A 142 11.08 22.55 13.71
N LYS A 143 10.03 22.13 14.44
CA LYS A 143 8.90 22.99 14.84
C LYS A 143 7.97 22.33 15.85
N GLU A 144 7.15 23.13 16.53
CA GLU A 144 6.00 22.63 17.27
C GLU A 144 4.92 22.09 16.31
N LEU A 145 4.27 20.98 16.70
CA LEU A 145 3.28 20.30 15.87
C LEU A 145 1.86 20.82 16.14
N GLY A 146 1.19 21.30 15.09
CA GLY A 146 -0.22 21.65 15.13
C GLY A 146 -1.13 20.54 14.61
N ALA A 147 -2.46 20.72 14.75
CA ALA A 147 -3.48 19.78 14.28
C ALA A 147 -3.31 19.40 12.79
N ASN A 148 -2.95 20.37 11.93
CA ASN A 148 -2.71 20.14 10.51
C ASN A 148 -1.48 19.24 10.25
N ASP A 149 -0.49 19.24 11.13
CA ASP A 149 0.69 18.38 11.01
C ASP A 149 0.36 16.96 11.44
N PHE A 150 -0.39 16.78 12.53
CA PHE A 150 -0.91 15.47 12.92
C PHE A 150 -1.79 14.85 11.84
N ALA A 151 -2.66 15.63 11.21
CA ALA A 151 -3.50 15.16 10.10
C ALA A 151 -2.64 14.69 8.91
N LYS A 152 -1.59 15.43 8.53
CA LYS A 152 -0.68 15.04 7.44
C LYS A 152 0.12 13.78 7.78
N ILE A 153 0.58 13.66 9.03
CA ILE A 153 1.31 12.47 9.48
C ILE A 153 0.39 11.26 9.37
N GLN A 154 -0.80 11.33 9.99
CA GLN A 154 -1.79 10.25 10.00
C GLN A 154 -2.13 9.77 8.58
N LEU A 155 -2.35 10.71 7.66
CA LEU A 155 -2.62 10.46 6.25
C LEU A 155 -1.51 9.69 5.51
N CYS A 156 -0.26 9.83 5.94
CA CYS A 156 0.89 9.15 5.32
C CYS A 156 1.24 7.81 5.97
N VAL A 157 0.69 7.50 7.16
CA VAL A 157 1.05 6.29 7.92
C VAL A 157 0.86 4.99 7.11
N PRO A 158 -0.26 4.75 6.41
CA PRO A 158 -0.43 3.51 5.65
C PRO A 158 0.65 3.32 4.58
N VAL A 159 0.94 4.38 3.82
CA VAL A 159 1.95 4.36 2.76
C VAL A 159 3.35 4.09 3.35
N GLN A 160 3.68 4.73 4.46
CA GLN A 160 4.98 4.57 5.11
C GLN A 160 5.15 3.17 5.68
N ALA A 161 4.16 2.64 6.41
CA ALA A 161 4.21 1.30 7.00
C ALA A 161 4.38 0.23 5.91
N VAL A 162 3.56 0.28 4.87
CA VAL A 162 3.65 -0.66 3.73
C VAL A 162 4.98 -0.52 3.01
N ALA A 163 5.47 0.69 2.77
CA ALA A 163 6.73 0.88 2.04
C ALA A 163 7.94 0.38 2.83
N ILE A 164 7.95 0.55 4.16
CA ILE A 164 9.02 0.03 5.04
C ILE A 164 9.02 -1.49 4.99
N GLY A 165 7.88 -2.12 5.22
CA GLY A 165 7.75 -3.58 5.18
C GLY A 165 8.06 -4.15 3.79
N CYS A 166 7.51 -3.57 2.73
CA CYS A 166 7.79 -3.95 1.35
C CYS A 166 9.30 -3.85 1.04
N HIS A 167 9.96 -2.77 1.45
CA HIS A 167 11.39 -2.60 1.24
C HIS A 167 12.20 -3.64 2.02
N HIS A 168 11.82 -3.92 3.26
CA HIS A 168 12.42 -4.96 4.08
C HIS A 168 12.32 -6.32 3.38
N HIS A 169 11.13 -6.72 2.93
CA HIS A 169 10.94 -8.02 2.27
C HIS A 169 11.60 -8.10 0.90
N VAL A 170 11.51 -7.06 0.06
CA VAL A 170 12.21 -7.02 -1.23
C VAL A 170 13.73 -7.21 -1.02
N CYS A 171 14.29 -6.61 0.03
CA CYS A 171 15.73 -6.70 0.31
C CYS A 171 16.12 -7.88 1.23
N ARG A 172 15.19 -8.77 1.61
CA ARG A 172 15.40 -9.82 2.63
C ARG A 172 16.05 -9.28 3.91
N GLY A 173 15.58 -8.14 4.39
CA GLY A 173 16.09 -7.42 5.56
C GLY A 173 17.40 -6.65 5.36
N ARG A 174 18.07 -6.78 4.21
CA ARG A 174 19.33 -6.07 3.91
C ARG A 174 19.07 -4.69 3.31
N THR A 175 18.52 -3.79 4.13
CA THR A 175 18.05 -2.47 3.69
C THR A 175 19.14 -1.39 3.64
N GLU A 176 20.30 -1.62 4.26
CA GLU A 176 21.42 -0.68 4.29
C GLU A 176 21.92 -0.36 2.87
N GLY A 177 22.14 0.92 2.58
CA GLY A 177 22.59 1.40 1.27
C GLY A 177 21.55 1.34 0.16
N ARG A 178 20.29 0.96 0.45
CA ARG A 178 19.21 0.80 -0.55
C ARG A 178 18.17 1.94 -0.52
N ASP A 179 18.56 3.12 -0.06
CA ASP A 179 17.66 4.26 0.11
C ASP A 179 16.94 4.69 -1.18
N GLU A 180 17.59 4.55 -2.34
CA GLU A 180 16.96 4.88 -3.63
C GLU A 180 15.84 3.91 -3.99
N LEU A 181 15.99 2.62 -3.66
CA LEU A 181 14.94 1.62 -3.85
C LEU A 181 13.76 1.94 -2.92
N PHE A 182 14.02 2.24 -1.66
CA PHE A 182 13.00 2.67 -0.71
C PHE A 182 12.23 3.91 -1.18
N LYS A 183 12.92 4.95 -1.64
CA LYS A 183 12.26 6.17 -2.17
C LYS A 183 11.39 5.87 -3.39
N LEU A 184 11.84 4.98 -4.28
CA LEU A 184 11.07 4.58 -5.44
C LEU A 184 9.81 3.82 -5.03
N LEU A 185 9.92 2.90 -4.07
CA LEU A 185 8.78 2.17 -3.50
C LEU A 185 7.76 3.13 -2.90
N VAL A 186 8.18 4.05 -2.04
CA VAL A 186 7.21 4.98 -1.44
C VAL A 186 6.58 5.90 -2.47
N ARG A 187 7.34 6.39 -3.46
CA ARG A 187 6.78 7.22 -4.54
C ARG A 187 5.70 6.47 -5.29
N SER A 188 5.92 5.18 -5.57
CA SER A 188 5.00 4.34 -6.33
C SER A 188 3.75 4.01 -5.52
N LEU A 189 3.91 3.56 -4.27
CA LEU A 189 2.82 3.31 -3.32
C LEU A 189 2.01 4.58 -3.04
N GLY A 190 2.68 5.71 -2.78
CA GLY A 190 2.05 6.99 -2.51
C GLY A 190 1.25 7.51 -3.69
N ARG A 191 1.72 7.32 -4.93
CA ARG A 191 0.96 7.68 -6.14
C ARG A 191 -0.32 6.86 -6.26
N PHE A 192 -0.21 5.55 -6.06
CA PHE A 192 -1.35 4.63 -6.11
C PHE A 192 -2.37 4.91 -5.00
N TYR A 193 -1.90 5.08 -3.76
CA TYR A 193 -2.71 5.45 -2.61
C TYR A 193 -3.53 6.71 -2.87
N VAL A 194 -2.85 7.75 -3.35
CA VAL A 194 -3.48 9.01 -3.72
C VAL A 194 -4.53 8.81 -4.81
N GLU A 195 -4.23 8.06 -5.87
CA GLU A 195 -5.17 7.84 -6.97
C GLU A 195 -6.47 7.17 -6.49
N ILE A 196 -6.38 6.16 -5.62
CA ILE A 196 -7.56 5.44 -5.12
C ILE A 196 -8.31 6.28 -4.09
N ARG A 197 -7.61 6.84 -3.10
CA ARG A 197 -8.24 7.55 -1.98
C ARG A 197 -9.16 8.68 -2.46
N VAL A 198 -8.77 9.39 -3.51
CA VAL A 198 -9.57 10.48 -4.12
C VAL A 198 -10.89 10.01 -4.68
N ARG A 199 -10.90 8.81 -5.28
CA ARG A 199 -12.13 8.23 -5.82
C ARG A 199 -13.10 7.91 -4.69
N PHE A 200 -12.60 7.45 -3.54
CA PHE A 200 -13.42 7.21 -2.35
C PHE A 200 -13.90 8.50 -1.68
N GLU A 201 -13.07 9.54 -1.62
CA GLU A 201 -13.44 10.84 -1.03
C GLU A 201 -14.28 11.73 -1.99
N GLY A 202 -14.91 11.14 -3.02
CA GLY A 202 -15.84 11.84 -3.92
C GLY A 202 -15.18 12.91 -4.81
N GLY A 203 -13.89 12.77 -5.12
CA GLY A 203 -13.19 13.70 -6.02
C GLY A 203 -13.01 15.12 -5.45
N ARG A 204 -13.13 15.33 -4.14
CA ARG A 204 -12.84 16.63 -3.50
C ARG A 204 -11.33 16.86 -3.43
N ILE A 205 -10.78 17.46 -4.50
CA ILE A 205 -9.34 17.72 -4.70
C ILE A 205 -8.90 19.03 -4.01
N THR A 206 -8.75 19.06 -2.68
CA THR A 206 -8.01 20.15 -1.98
C THR A 206 -6.87 19.65 -1.08
N LEU A 207 -6.95 18.42 -0.57
CA LEU A 207 -5.91 17.79 0.25
C LEU A 207 -4.83 17.07 -0.57
N LEU A 208 -5.06 16.78 -1.85
CA LEU A 208 -4.16 16.00 -2.70
C LEU A 208 -2.82 16.65 -3.00
N THR A 209 -2.83 17.94 -3.30
CA THR A 209 -1.62 18.74 -3.42
C THR A 209 -0.86 18.71 -2.09
N ARG A 210 -1.58 18.65 -0.95
CA ARG A 210 -0.96 18.55 0.38
C ARG A 210 -0.44 17.15 0.69
N VAL A 211 -1.08 16.06 0.27
CA VAL A 211 -0.57 14.67 0.45
C VAL A 211 0.68 14.47 -0.39
N ARG A 212 0.63 14.86 -1.67
CA ARG A 212 1.76 14.76 -2.59
C ARG A 212 2.92 15.66 -2.13
N VAL A 213 2.64 16.86 -1.62
CA VAL A 213 3.64 17.76 -1.03
C VAL A 213 4.12 17.27 0.33
N ALA A 214 3.27 16.66 1.18
CA ALA A 214 3.64 16.13 2.49
C ALA A 214 4.53 14.90 2.35
N LEU A 215 4.16 13.94 1.49
CA LEU A 215 5.02 12.83 1.09
C LEU A 215 6.36 13.38 0.57
N ASN A 216 6.34 14.30 -0.40
CA ASN A 216 7.57 14.89 -0.94
C ASN A 216 8.41 15.67 0.11
N ARG A 217 7.79 16.36 1.07
CA ARG A 217 8.49 17.10 2.14
C ARG A 217 9.10 16.15 3.17
N PHE A 218 8.33 15.14 3.59
CA PHE A 218 8.80 14.06 4.45
C PHE A 218 10.01 13.35 3.81
N PHE A 219 9.96 13.05 2.51
CA PHE A 219 11.10 12.50 1.77
C PHE A 219 12.30 13.44 1.74
N ARG A 220 12.10 14.73 1.48
CA ARG A 220 13.19 15.72 1.50
C ARG A 220 13.82 15.86 2.89
N ARG A 221 13.09 15.59 3.97
CA ARG A 221 13.59 15.65 5.35
C ARG A 221 14.29 14.36 5.81
N LEU A 222 13.70 13.19 5.52
CA LEU A 222 14.37 11.89 5.69
C LEU A 222 15.71 11.84 4.94
N LEU A 223 15.76 12.48 3.76
CA LEU A 223 16.98 12.62 2.96
C LEU A 223 18.03 13.57 3.52
N ARG A 224 17.64 14.53 4.36
CA ARG A 224 18.57 15.46 5.02
C ARG A 224 19.20 14.86 6.26
N HIS A 225 18.48 14.00 6.97
CA HIS A 225 19.06 13.13 7.98
C HIS A 225 19.82 12.00 7.30
N ARG A 226 21.06 12.29 6.84
CA ARG A 226 22.06 11.24 6.70
C ARG A 226 22.15 10.57 8.07
N TRP A 227 21.71 9.32 8.16
CA TRP A 227 22.13 8.46 9.27
C TRP A 227 23.66 8.40 9.15
N LYS A 228 24.32 9.07 10.09
CA LYS A 228 25.74 8.87 10.35
C LYS A 228 25.90 7.56 11.08
#